data_AF-A0A6B3HZS8-F1
#
_entry.id   AF-A0A6B3HZS8-F1
#
_cell.length_a   1.000
_cell.length_b   1.000
_cell.length_c   1.000
_cell.angle_alpha   90.00
_cell.angle_beta   90.00
_cell.angle_gamma   90.00
#
_symmetry.space_group_name_H-M   'P 1'
#
loop_
_entity.id
_entity.type
_entity.pdbx_description
1 polymer ?
#
loop_
_entity_poly.entity_id
_entity_poly.type
_entity_poly.pdbx_seq_one_letter_code
_entity_poly.pdbx_strand_id
1 'polypeptide(L)'
;RWAGLVDLPRRLDDRAATRLAGALTGPGGEDQLAVRATGLYGRRVVHAGLGDTAPARDWTPEGTVLITGGTGGLGAQMARWLARTGTAHLLLTSRRGAQAPGADELLAE
;
A
#
# COMPACT_ATOMS: atom_id res chain seq x y z
N ARG A 1 5.38 -17.08 -22.58
CA ARG A 1 4.11 -17.25 -21.84
C ARG A 1 4.44 -17.12 -20.34
N TRP A 2 3.68 -16.34 -19.59
CA TRP A 2 3.86 -16.20 -18.13
C TRP A 2 3.26 -17.40 -17.40
N ALA A 3 3.91 -17.86 -16.32
CA ALA A 3 3.45 -19.00 -15.51
C ALA A 3 2.94 -18.55 -14.13
N GLY A 4 3.65 -17.66 -13.44
CA GLY A 4 3.27 -17.18 -12.11
C GLY A 4 4.44 -16.60 -11.32
N LEU A 5 4.16 -16.26 -10.06
CA LEU A 5 5.08 -15.75 -9.06
C LEU A 5 5.05 -16.64 -7.83
N VAL A 6 6.23 -16.97 -7.30
CA VAL A 6 6.37 -17.69 -6.02
C VAL A 6 7.27 -16.88 -5.09
N ASP A 7 6.75 -16.52 -3.92
CA ASP A 7 7.53 -15.91 -2.85
C ASP A 7 8.07 -16.98 -1.89
N LEU A 8 9.37 -16.92 -1.57
CA LEU A 8 10.08 -17.94 -0.80
C LEU A 8 10.25 -17.54 0.67
N PRO A 9 10.32 -18.53 1.59
CA PRO A 9 10.69 -18.22 2.97
C PRO A 9 12.15 -17.74 3.03
N ARG A 10 12.47 -16.93 4.04
CA ARG A 10 13.85 -16.45 4.28
C ARG A 10 14.90 -17.57 4.34
N ARG A 11 14.52 -18.77 4.80
CA ARG A 11 15.34 -19.98 4.74
C ARG A 11 14.60 -21.04 3.95
N LEU A 12 15.24 -21.55 2.90
CA LEU A 12 14.73 -22.63 2.06
C LEU A 12 15.26 -23.97 2.60
N ASP A 13 14.53 -24.56 3.55
CA ASP A 13 14.80 -25.93 4.00
C ASP A 13 14.26 -26.97 3.01
N ASP A 14 14.58 -28.24 3.22
CA ASP A 14 14.17 -29.34 2.33
C ASP A 14 12.66 -29.39 2.15
N ARG A 15 11.90 -29.11 3.21
CA ARG A 15 10.44 -29.11 3.18
C ARG A 15 9.91 -27.97 2.30
N ALA A 16 10.50 -26.80 2.38
CA ALA A 16 10.18 -25.66 1.53
C ALA A 16 10.60 -25.92 0.07
N ALA A 17 11.74 -26.58 -0.16
CA ALA A 17 12.18 -26.98 -1.50
C ALA A 17 11.21 -27.98 -2.15
N THR A 18 10.73 -28.98 -1.39
CA THR A 18 9.70 -29.91 -1.87
C THR A 18 8.40 -29.20 -2.24
N ARG A 19 7.96 -28.24 -1.40
CA ARG A 19 6.74 -27.45 -1.68
C ARG A 19 6.90 -26.57 -2.90
N LEU A 20 8.08 -25.96 -3.09
CA LEU A 20 8.38 -25.17 -4.28
C LEU A 20 8.32 -26.05 -5.53
N ALA A 21 8.94 -27.23 -5.52
CA ALA A 21 8.86 -28.17 -6.63
C ALA A 21 7.40 -28.51 -6.97
N GLY A 22 6.58 -28.83 -5.94
CA GLY A 22 5.16 -29.09 -6.12
C GLY A 22 4.37 -27.90 -6.66
N ALA A 23 4.69 -26.68 -6.23
CA ALA A 23 4.08 -25.45 -6.73
C ALA A 23 4.39 -25.20 -8.22
N LEU A 24 5.61 -25.52 -8.67
CA LEU A 24 6.05 -25.31 -10.05
C LEU A 24 5.48 -26.33 -11.03
N THR A 25 5.19 -27.55 -10.57
CA THR A 25 4.69 -28.65 -11.41
C THR A 25 3.20 -28.91 -11.24
N GLY A 26 2.55 -28.26 -10.28
CA GLY A 26 1.16 -28.52 -9.92
C GLY A 26 0.15 -28.00 -10.97
N PRO A 27 -0.94 -28.72 -11.24
CA PRO A 27 -1.97 -28.31 -12.22
C PRO A 27 -2.96 -27.28 -11.65
N GLY A 28 -2.72 -26.73 -10.46
CA GLY A 28 -3.70 -26.03 -9.64
C GLY A 28 -4.18 -24.67 -10.15
N GLY A 29 -3.67 -24.19 -11.30
CA GLY A 29 -4.08 -22.92 -11.91
C GLY A 29 -3.70 -21.66 -11.13
N GLU A 30 -3.09 -21.80 -9.95
CA GLU A 30 -2.58 -20.70 -9.14
C GLU A 30 -1.33 -20.09 -9.77
N ASP A 31 -1.35 -18.77 -9.96
CA ASP A 31 -0.22 -18.03 -10.54
C ASP A 31 0.47 -17.11 -9.52
N GLN A 32 0.01 -17.06 -8.27
CA GLN A 32 0.54 -16.22 -7.21
C GLN A 32 0.57 -16.99 -5.90
N LEU A 33 1.74 -17.54 -5.59
CA LEU A 33 1.95 -18.46 -4.47
C LEU A 33 3.00 -17.93 -3.48
N ALA A 34 2.86 -18.35 -2.23
CA ALA A 34 3.86 -18.12 -1.19
C ALA A 34 4.19 -19.43 -0.49
N VAL A 35 5.48 -19.80 -0.47
CA VAL A 35 5.99 -20.94 0.29
C VAL A 35 6.35 -20.45 1.69
N ARG A 36 5.86 -21.14 2.71
CA ARG A 36 6.16 -20.86 4.12
C ARG A 36 6.47 -22.18 4.85
N ALA A 37 7.03 -22.06 6.05
CA ALA A 37 7.28 -23.21 6.92
C ALA A 37 5.98 -24.03 7.18
N THR A 38 4.85 -23.33 7.28
CA THR A 38 3.52 -23.89 7.53
C THR A 38 2.88 -24.53 6.30
N GLY A 39 3.21 -24.09 5.07
CA GLY A 39 2.57 -24.62 3.87
C GLY A 39 2.72 -23.74 2.63
N LEU A 40 1.93 -24.07 1.61
CA LEU A 40 1.79 -23.30 0.39
C LEU A 40 0.50 -22.47 0.47
N TYR A 41 0.57 -21.20 0.12
CA TYR A 41 -0.55 -20.26 0.17
C TYR A 41 -0.77 -19.65 -1.22
N GLY A 42 -2.03 -19.51 -1.63
CA GLY A 42 -2.42 -18.75 -2.83
C GLY A 42 -2.89 -17.35 -2.48
N ARG A 43 -2.60 -16.36 -3.34
CA ARG A 43 -3.05 -14.98 -3.12
C ARG A 43 -4.55 -14.84 -3.44
N ARG A 44 -5.28 -14.18 -2.54
CA ARG A 44 -6.69 -13.81 -2.73
C ARG A 44 -6.93 -12.37 -2.31
N VAL A 45 -7.81 -11.68 -3.01
CA VAL A 45 -8.37 -10.41 -2.58
C VAL A 45 -9.73 -10.71 -1.98
N VAL A 46 -9.93 -10.30 -0.74
CA VAL A 46 -11.17 -10.50 0.01
C VAL A 46 -11.63 -9.16 0.59
N HIS A 47 -12.92 -9.04 0.89
CA HIS A 47 -13.42 -7.86 1.59
C HIS A 47 -12.83 -7.77 3.00
N ALA A 48 -12.23 -6.62 3.32
CA ALA A 48 -11.81 -6.29 4.69
C ALA A 48 -13.00 -5.63 5.42
N GLY A 49 -13.86 -6.46 6.01
CA GLY A 49 -15.03 -5.98 6.75
C GLY A 49 -14.62 -5.28 8.05
N LEU A 50 -14.90 -3.99 8.16
CA LEU A 50 -14.73 -3.25 9.42
C LEU A 50 -15.91 -3.47 10.38
N GLY A 51 -17.11 -3.77 9.87
CA GLY A 51 -18.33 -3.90 10.70
C GLY A 51 -18.51 -2.66 11.59
N ASP A 52 -18.88 -2.90 12.85
CA ASP A 52 -18.98 -1.86 13.89
C ASP A 52 -17.67 -1.66 14.67
N THR A 53 -16.53 -2.12 14.12
CA THR A 53 -15.23 -1.98 14.79
C THR A 53 -14.86 -0.51 14.87
N ALA A 54 -14.81 0.02 16.10
CA ALA A 54 -14.37 1.39 16.34
C ALA A 54 -12.89 1.55 15.93
N PRO A 55 -12.48 2.75 15.47
CA PRO A 55 -11.08 3.07 15.26
C PRO A 55 -10.26 2.82 16.54
N ALA A 56 -9.07 2.24 16.39
CA ALA A 56 -8.17 2.00 17.54
C ALA A 56 -7.69 3.31 18.20
N ARG A 57 -7.72 4.41 17.45
CA ARG A 57 -7.45 5.78 17.89
C ARG A 57 -7.98 6.76 16.87
N ASP A 58 -8.31 7.96 17.35
CA ASP A 58 -8.46 9.10 16.46
C ASP A 58 -7.11 9.49 15.87
N TRP A 59 -7.11 9.92 14.62
CA TRP A 59 -5.91 10.33 13.92
C TRP A 59 -5.88 11.85 13.81
N THR A 60 -5.07 12.47 14.67
CA THR A 60 -4.80 13.91 14.70
C THR A 60 -3.28 14.12 14.57
N PRO A 61 -2.76 14.44 13.36
CA PRO A 61 -1.32 14.59 13.19
C PRO A 61 -0.81 15.82 13.91
N GLU A 62 0.27 15.66 14.66
CA GLU A 62 1.01 16.76 15.27
C GLU A 62 2.17 17.20 14.36
N GLY A 63 2.46 18.50 14.34
CA GLY A 63 3.56 19.07 13.55
C GLY A 63 3.26 19.13 12.05
N THR A 64 4.22 18.68 11.23
CA THR A 64 4.18 18.82 9.77
C THR A 64 3.84 17.51 9.07
N VAL A 65 2.79 17.52 8.26
CA VAL A 65 2.44 16.40 7.38
C VAL A 65 3.05 16.60 6.00
N LEU A 66 3.92 15.67 5.60
CA LEU A 66 4.52 15.63 4.27
C LEU A 66 3.62 14.86 3.29
N ILE A 67 3.27 15.48 2.17
CA ILE A 67 2.56 14.83 1.07
C ILE A 67 3.43 14.81 -0.19
N THR A 68 3.88 13.63 -0.58
CA THR A 68 4.59 13.42 -1.86
C THR A 68 3.61 13.33 -3.02
N GLY A 69 3.93 13.99 -4.13
CA GLY A 69 2.93 14.25 -5.16
C GLY A 69 1.80 15.16 -4.64
N GLY A 70 2.09 15.99 -3.63
CA GLY A 70 1.10 16.80 -2.91
C GLY A 70 0.35 17.81 -3.78
N THR A 71 0.94 18.23 -4.90
CA THR A 71 0.31 19.10 -5.89
C THR A 71 -0.35 18.34 -7.05
N GLY A 72 -0.46 17.01 -6.96
CA GLY A 72 -1.19 16.17 -7.91
C GLY A 72 -2.65 15.96 -7.49
N GLY A 73 -3.47 15.32 -8.35
CA GLY A 73 -4.92 15.21 -8.13
C GLY A 73 -5.33 14.68 -6.75
N LEU A 74 -4.85 13.49 -6.36
CA LEU A 74 -5.14 12.91 -5.04
C LEU A 74 -4.42 13.64 -3.89
N GLY A 75 -3.16 14.04 -4.11
CA GLY A 75 -2.37 14.76 -3.11
C GLY A 75 -3.02 16.08 -2.69
N ALA A 76 -3.57 16.82 -3.66
CA ALA A 76 -4.29 18.07 -3.46
C ALA A 76 -5.58 17.85 -2.64
N GLN A 77 -6.35 16.80 -2.96
CA GLN A 77 -7.56 16.47 -2.20
C GLN A 77 -7.23 16.09 -0.76
N MET A 78 -6.16 15.32 -0.56
CA MET A 78 -5.67 14.98 0.78
C MET A 78 -5.22 16.22 1.55
N ALA A 79 -4.47 17.13 0.91
CA ALA A 79 -4.01 18.38 1.52
C ALA A 79 -5.20 19.23 2.01
N ARG A 80 -6.21 19.42 1.17
CA ARG A 80 -7.43 20.15 1.53
C ARG A 80 -8.20 19.49 2.67
N TRP A 81 -8.31 18.16 2.66
CA TRP A 81 -8.95 17.44 3.76
C TRP A 81 -8.18 17.63 5.07
N LEU A 82 -6.85 17.53 5.04
CA LEU A 82 -5.99 17.72 6.20
C LEU A 82 -6.05 19.15 6.77
N ALA A 83 -6.04 20.15 5.89
CA ALA A 83 -6.22 21.55 6.26
C ALA A 83 -7.55 21.75 7.00
N ARG A 84 -8.66 21.21 6.46
CA ARG A 84 -9.97 21.27 7.10
C ARG A 84 -10.04 20.55 8.44
N THR A 85 -9.26 19.49 8.64
CA THR A 85 -9.17 18.78 9.93
C THR A 85 -8.24 19.43 10.95
N GLY A 86 -7.64 20.59 10.63
CA GLY A 86 -6.82 21.36 11.57
C GLY A 86 -5.34 20.99 11.59
N THR A 87 -4.82 20.36 10.54
CA THR A 87 -3.37 20.11 10.43
C THR A 87 -2.64 21.45 10.30
N ALA A 88 -1.75 21.76 11.24
CA ALA A 88 -1.09 23.07 11.32
C ALA A 88 -0.09 23.33 10.18
N HIS A 89 0.62 22.30 9.73
CA HIS A 89 1.66 22.44 8.71
C HIS A 89 1.57 21.33 7.65
N LEU A 90 1.40 21.74 6.39
CA LEU A 90 1.41 20.85 5.24
C LEU A 90 2.64 21.12 4.37
N LEU A 91 3.47 20.11 4.16
CA LEU A 91 4.60 20.16 3.24
C LEU A 91 4.25 19.39 1.97
N LEU A 92 3.89 20.12 0.90
CA LEU A 92 3.52 19.52 -0.37
C LEU A 92 4.76 19.43 -1.28
N THR A 93 5.19 18.20 -1.58
CA THR A 93 6.35 17.97 -2.45
C THR A 93 5.91 17.36 -3.76
N SER A 94 6.46 17.85 -4.87
CA SER A 94 6.32 17.25 -6.19
C SER A 94 7.44 17.73 -7.09
N ARG A 95 7.69 17.03 -8.20
CA ARG A 95 8.72 17.43 -9.18
C ARG A 95 8.51 18.83 -9.75
N ARG A 96 7.25 19.26 -9.89
CA ARG A 96 6.90 20.61 -10.39
C ARG A 96 6.80 21.64 -9.26
N GLY A 97 6.64 21.21 -8.01
CA GLY A 97 6.52 22.10 -6.86
C GLY A 97 5.43 23.15 -7.06
N ALA A 98 5.75 24.40 -6.72
CA ALA A 98 4.90 25.57 -6.92
C ALA A 98 4.54 25.85 -8.39
N GLN A 99 5.25 25.27 -9.36
CA GLN A 99 4.92 25.38 -10.79
C GLN A 99 3.88 24.35 -11.25
N ALA A 100 3.35 23.52 -10.35
CA ALA A 100 2.26 22.62 -10.68
C ALA A 100 0.96 23.40 -10.90
N PRO A 101 0.13 23.04 -11.90
CA PRO A 101 -1.22 23.61 -12.03
C PRO A 101 -2.01 23.45 -10.73
N GLY A 102 -2.62 24.55 -10.26
CA GLY A 102 -3.39 24.58 -9.01
C GLY A 102 -2.54 24.62 -7.72
N ALA A 103 -1.22 24.78 -7.80
CA ALA A 103 -0.38 24.92 -6.60
C ALA A 103 -0.65 26.23 -5.84
N ASP A 104 -0.89 27.33 -6.55
CA ASP A 104 -1.23 28.62 -5.92
C ASP A 104 -2.56 28.55 -5.16
N GLU A 105 -3.55 27.83 -5.71
CA GLU A 105 -4.81 27.57 -5.02
C GLU A 105 -4.60 26.77 -3.73
N LEU A 106 -3.72 25.76 -3.76
CA LEU A 106 -3.40 24.96 -2.57
C LEU A 106 -2.60 25.72 -1.52
N LEU A 107 -1.84 26.75 -1.90
CA LEU A 107 -1.13 27.63 -0.98
C LEU A 107 -2.07 28.64 -0.29
N ALA A 108 -3.23 28.90 -0.89
CA ALA A 108 -4.22 29.84 -0.38
C ALA A 108 -5.27 29.20 0.56
N GLU A 109 -5.23 27.87 0.71
CA GLU A 109 -6.04 27.09 1.68
C GLU A 109 -5.49 27.22 3.11
#